data_AF-A0A962KS69-F1
#
_entry.id   AF-A0A962KS69-F1
#
_cell.length_a   1.000
_cell.length_b   1.000
_cell.length_c   1.000
_cell.angle_alpha   90.00
_cell.angle_beta   90.00
_cell.angle_gamma   90.00
#
_symmetry.space_group_name_H-M   'P 1'
#
loop_
_entity.id
_entity.type
_entity.pdbx_description
1 polymer ?
#
loop_
_entity_poly.entity_id
_entity_poly.type
_entity_poly.pdbx_seq_one_letter_code
_entity_poly.pdbx_strand_id
1 'polypeptide(L)'
;MKPGAVIDPAVKSDIQAALTRAEGEHGVRILHAAESGSRAWGFASPDSDYDVRFFYVHPRDWYVSIFPGRDVIEYPITGVFDINGWDLRKTLELSLKSNAIVMEWLTSPFHYRSDPAFAQSLKDFWLRVADRKALLYHYINMGTRQVDQNWRTRETIAVKKYLYVLRPAMALRWLRLRGENLQNLPMNMQELMDGCDLPDNIRAEVHALIARKANLNERQETGRITALDAFADHEYTEAGTLIASLPARKKNFAAEADEFLRRWVF
;
A
#
# COMPACT_ATOMS: atom_id res chain seq x y z
N MET A 1 -2.80 6.76 22.20
CA MET A 1 -3.47 5.92 21.18
C MET A 1 -4.72 6.67 20.74
N LYS A 2 -4.78 7.12 19.48
CA LYS A 2 -6.07 7.57 18.90
C LYS A 2 -6.96 6.31 18.80
N PRO A 3 -8.29 6.38 19.02
CA PRO A 3 -9.17 5.22 18.90
C PRO A 3 -9.16 4.77 17.44
N GLY A 4 -8.27 3.81 17.14
CA GLY A 4 -8.12 3.24 15.80
C GLY A 4 -9.36 2.44 15.46
N ALA A 5 -9.81 2.54 14.21
CA ALA A 5 -10.87 1.69 13.69
C ALA A 5 -10.55 0.23 14.07
N VAL A 6 -11.42 -0.43 14.83
CA VAL A 6 -11.25 -1.85 15.16
C VAL A 6 -11.93 -2.65 14.06
N ILE A 7 -11.24 -3.64 13.50
CA ILE A 7 -11.91 -4.59 12.60
C ILE A 7 -12.86 -5.44 13.44
N ASP A 8 -14.13 -5.48 13.03
CA ASP A 8 -15.16 -6.29 13.67
C ASP A 8 -14.66 -7.74 13.86
N PRO A 9 -14.71 -8.30 15.09
CA PRO A 9 -14.26 -9.66 15.35
C PRO A 9 -14.93 -10.74 14.48
N ALA A 10 -16.22 -10.58 14.14
CA ALA A 10 -16.93 -11.49 13.25
C ALA A 10 -16.35 -11.42 11.83
N VAL A 11 -16.15 -10.21 11.33
CA VAL A 11 -15.51 -10.00 10.02
C VAL A 11 -14.09 -10.56 10.00
N LYS A 12 -13.31 -10.33 11.07
CA LYS A 12 -11.97 -10.91 11.19
C LYS A 12 -12.01 -12.43 11.13
N SER A 13 -13.00 -13.06 11.77
CA SER A 13 -13.22 -14.52 11.71
C SER A 13 -13.54 -15.00 10.30
N ASP A 14 -14.42 -14.29 9.57
CA ASP A 14 -14.75 -14.62 8.18
C ASP A 14 -13.53 -14.52 7.25
N ILE A 15 -12.70 -13.49 7.46
CA ILE A 15 -11.44 -13.31 6.74
C ILE A 15 -10.46 -14.45 7.07
N GLN A 16 -10.34 -14.88 8.34
CA GLN A 16 -9.52 -16.05 8.69
C GLN A 16 -10.00 -17.33 8.00
N ALA A 17 -11.32 -17.53 7.92
CA ALA A 17 -11.90 -18.68 7.23
C ALA A 17 -11.61 -18.62 5.73
N ALA A 18 -11.70 -17.43 5.12
CA ALA A 18 -11.35 -17.24 3.71
C ALA A 18 -9.87 -17.50 3.41
N LEU A 19 -8.96 -17.00 4.25
CA LEU A 19 -7.52 -17.25 4.12
C LEU A 19 -7.19 -18.75 4.26
N THR A 20 -7.82 -19.45 5.22
CA THR A 20 -7.67 -20.90 5.38
C THR A 20 -8.20 -21.67 4.17
N ARG A 21 -9.33 -21.24 3.58
CA ARG A 21 -9.82 -21.83 2.33
C ARG A 21 -8.86 -21.63 1.18
N ALA A 22 -8.29 -20.42 1.04
CA ALA A 22 -7.32 -20.12 -0.01
C ALA A 22 -6.05 -20.99 0.08
N GLU A 23 -5.54 -21.24 1.30
CA GLU A 23 -4.43 -22.18 1.51
C GLU A 23 -4.78 -23.60 1.04
N GLY A 24 -5.98 -24.10 1.40
CA GLY A 24 -6.44 -25.43 1.00
C GLY A 24 -6.72 -25.56 -0.50
N GLU A 25 -7.36 -24.57 -1.10
CA GLU A 25 -7.72 -24.54 -2.54
C GLU A 25 -6.48 -24.51 -3.43
N HIS A 26 -5.48 -23.70 -3.08
CA HIS A 26 -4.28 -23.51 -3.89
C HIS A 26 -3.08 -24.36 -3.46
N GLY A 27 -3.19 -25.08 -2.34
CA GLY A 27 -2.08 -25.86 -1.77
C GLY A 27 -0.89 -24.98 -1.38
N VAL A 28 -1.16 -23.78 -0.84
CA VAL A 28 -0.14 -22.78 -0.47
C VAL A 28 -0.12 -22.55 1.03
N ARG A 29 0.94 -21.89 1.51
CA ARG A 29 1.02 -21.39 2.89
C ARG A 29 1.05 -19.86 2.88
N ILE A 30 0.13 -19.24 3.59
CA ILE A 30 0.06 -17.79 3.77
C ILE A 30 1.00 -17.39 4.92
N LEU A 31 1.98 -16.55 4.61
CA LEU A 31 3.02 -16.09 5.54
C LEU A 31 2.59 -14.81 6.27
N HIS A 32 1.85 -13.95 5.58
CA HIS A 32 1.38 -12.68 6.11
C HIS A 32 0.13 -12.24 5.35
N ALA A 33 -0.85 -11.69 6.05
CA ALA A 33 -2.10 -11.17 5.52
C ALA A 33 -2.51 -9.94 6.32
N ALA A 34 -2.81 -8.84 5.64
CA ALA A 34 -3.12 -7.57 6.25
C ALA A 34 -4.23 -6.84 5.48
N GLU A 35 -4.83 -5.85 6.14
CA GLU A 35 -5.74 -4.91 5.50
C GLU A 35 -4.94 -3.96 4.61
N SER A 36 -5.45 -3.69 3.41
CA SER A 36 -4.99 -2.66 2.52
C SER A 36 -6.08 -1.61 2.33
N GLY A 37 -5.84 -0.55 1.55
CA GLY A 37 -6.90 0.39 1.18
C GLY A 37 -7.44 1.24 2.33
N SER A 38 -8.70 1.69 2.21
CA SER A 38 -9.19 2.84 2.97
C SER A 38 -9.20 2.66 4.49
N ARG A 39 -9.37 1.43 4.98
CA ARG A 39 -9.29 1.11 6.42
C ARG A 39 -7.87 1.27 6.92
N ALA A 40 -6.90 0.62 6.26
CA ALA A 40 -5.49 0.74 6.59
C ALA A 40 -4.97 2.18 6.42
N TRP A 41 -5.49 2.91 5.43
CA TRP A 41 -5.16 4.31 5.18
C TRP A 41 -5.84 5.29 6.14
N GLY A 42 -6.78 4.84 6.98
CA GLY A 42 -7.37 5.64 8.06
C GLY A 42 -8.58 6.49 7.67
N PHE A 43 -9.21 6.23 6.53
CA PHE A 43 -10.36 7.01 6.07
C PHE A 43 -11.51 6.13 5.55
N ALA A 44 -11.63 4.91 6.07
CA ALA A 44 -12.76 4.05 5.76
C ALA A 44 -14.09 4.64 6.21
N SER A 45 -15.10 4.32 5.42
CA SER A 45 -16.52 4.50 5.71
C SER A 45 -17.16 3.15 6.06
N PRO A 46 -18.36 3.11 6.69
CA PRO A 46 -19.03 1.85 7.02
C PRO A 46 -19.26 0.91 5.82
N ASP A 47 -19.43 1.48 4.62
CA ASP A 47 -19.62 0.79 3.35
C ASP A 47 -18.32 0.46 2.61
N SER A 48 -17.15 0.75 3.19
CA SER A 48 -15.87 0.41 2.56
C SER A 48 -15.67 -1.11 2.50
N ASP A 49 -15.01 -1.58 1.43
CA ASP A 49 -14.57 -2.98 1.29
C ASP A 49 -13.40 -3.30 2.23
N TYR A 50 -13.31 -4.57 2.66
CA TYR A 50 -12.15 -5.14 3.34
C TYR A 50 -11.17 -5.62 2.29
N ASP A 51 -10.13 -4.82 2.07
CA ASP A 51 -9.08 -5.10 1.09
C ASP A 51 -8.04 -6.05 1.72
N VAL A 52 -8.33 -7.35 1.74
CA VAL A 52 -7.42 -8.36 2.28
C VAL A 52 -6.30 -8.61 1.29
N ARG A 53 -5.07 -8.38 1.73
CA ARG A 53 -3.87 -8.62 0.93
C ARG A 53 -2.90 -9.54 1.64
N PHE A 54 -2.33 -10.51 0.95
CA PHE A 54 -1.48 -11.51 1.59
C PHE A 54 -0.27 -11.94 0.75
N PHE A 55 0.79 -12.34 1.45
CA PHE A 55 1.96 -13.00 0.89
C PHE A 55 1.86 -14.49 1.18
N TYR A 56 2.10 -15.31 0.17
CA TYR A 56 2.06 -16.76 0.29
C TYR A 56 3.26 -17.41 -0.39
N VAL A 57 3.44 -18.70 -0.10
CA VAL A 57 4.50 -19.53 -0.67
C VAL A 57 3.92 -20.86 -1.15
N HIS A 58 4.36 -21.32 -2.31
CA HIS A 58 4.03 -22.65 -2.84
C HIS A 58 4.93 -23.74 -2.22
N PRO A 59 4.60 -25.04 -2.42
CA PRO A 59 5.53 -26.12 -2.18
C PRO A 59 6.76 -26.01 -3.10
N ARG A 60 7.89 -26.55 -2.64
CA ARG A 60 9.17 -26.55 -3.38
C ARG A 60 9.04 -26.93 -4.86
N ASP A 61 8.32 -28.01 -5.15
CA ASP A 61 8.22 -28.58 -6.50
C ASP A 61 7.61 -27.60 -7.52
N TRP A 62 6.78 -26.66 -7.04
CA TRP A 62 6.24 -25.60 -7.89
C TRP A 62 7.34 -24.64 -8.38
N TYR A 63 8.31 -24.30 -7.53
CA TYR A 63 9.38 -23.37 -7.87
C TYR A 63 10.45 -23.96 -8.79
N VAL A 64 10.61 -25.28 -8.79
CA VAL A 64 11.56 -26.02 -9.64
C VAL A 64 10.92 -26.63 -10.90
N SER A 65 9.64 -26.32 -11.14
CA SER A 65 8.95 -26.67 -12.39
C SER A 65 9.56 -25.94 -13.60
N ILE A 66 9.60 -26.62 -14.75
CA ILE A 66 10.07 -26.06 -16.03
C ILE A 66 9.16 -24.92 -16.50
N PHE A 67 7.87 -25.00 -16.21
CA PHE A 67 6.91 -23.95 -16.54
C PHE A 67 6.48 -23.23 -15.25
N PRO A 68 6.73 -21.92 -15.13
CA PRO A 68 6.25 -21.13 -14.00
C PRO A 68 4.72 -21.17 -13.92
N GLY A 69 4.19 -21.41 -12.72
CA GLY A 69 2.76 -21.27 -12.45
C GLY A 69 2.35 -19.80 -12.30
N ARG A 70 1.05 -19.58 -12.14
CA ARG A 70 0.51 -18.26 -11.79
C ARG A 70 0.99 -17.84 -10.39
N ASP A 71 1.55 -16.64 -10.28
CA ASP A 71 2.19 -16.10 -9.06
C ASP A 71 1.27 -15.15 -8.26
N VAL A 72 -0.04 -15.19 -8.56
CA VAL A 72 -1.09 -14.37 -7.96
C VAL A 72 -2.33 -15.22 -7.71
N ILE A 73 -2.94 -15.04 -6.54
CA ILE A 73 -4.29 -15.52 -6.20
C ILE A 73 -5.21 -14.30 -6.13
N GLU A 74 -6.28 -14.29 -6.92
CA GLU A 74 -7.27 -13.21 -7.00
C GLU A 74 -8.67 -13.82 -6.97
N TYR A 75 -9.50 -13.35 -6.04
CA TYR A 75 -10.91 -13.75 -5.97
C TYR A 75 -11.79 -12.62 -6.50
N PRO A 76 -12.92 -12.93 -7.17
CA PRO A 76 -13.95 -11.93 -7.42
C PRO A 76 -14.41 -11.30 -6.10
N ILE A 77 -14.72 -10.01 -6.13
CA ILE A 77 -15.27 -9.32 -4.95
C ILE A 77 -16.59 -10.00 -4.56
N THR A 78 -16.66 -10.47 -3.31
CA THR A 78 -17.85 -11.14 -2.77
C THR A 78 -18.34 -10.38 -1.53
N GLY A 79 -19.54 -9.79 -1.64
CA GLY A 79 -20.04 -8.87 -0.63
C GLY A 79 -19.11 -7.66 -0.51
N VAL A 80 -18.41 -7.55 0.62
CA VAL A 80 -17.45 -6.48 0.93
C VAL A 80 -15.99 -6.98 0.98
N PHE A 81 -15.72 -8.21 0.56
CA PHE A 81 -14.37 -8.79 0.61
C PHE A 81 -13.68 -8.71 -0.74
N ASP A 82 -12.54 -8.02 -0.76
CA ASP A 82 -11.60 -8.02 -1.89
C ASP A 82 -10.31 -8.72 -1.46
N ILE A 83 -10.13 -9.98 -1.88
CA ILE A 83 -9.08 -10.88 -1.37
C ILE A 83 -8.09 -11.20 -2.48
N ASN A 84 -6.84 -10.76 -2.31
CA ASN A 84 -5.79 -10.95 -3.30
C ASN A 84 -4.44 -11.26 -2.64
N GLY A 85 -3.63 -12.11 -3.24
CA GLY A 85 -2.33 -12.48 -2.70
C GLY A 85 -1.25 -12.60 -3.76
N TRP A 86 0.00 -12.41 -3.32
CA TRP A 86 1.19 -12.56 -4.13
C TRP A 86 2.07 -13.69 -3.63
N ASP A 87 2.55 -14.50 -4.57
CA ASP A 87 3.60 -15.47 -4.33
C ASP A 87 4.89 -14.78 -3.81
N LEU A 88 5.70 -15.53 -3.05
CA LEU A 88 6.94 -15.03 -2.49
C LEU A 88 7.95 -14.59 -3.55
N ARG A 89 8.11 -15.32 -4.68
CA ARG A 89 9.01 -14.91 -5.77
C ARG A 89 8.56 -13.55 -6.32
N LYS A 90 7.27 -13.38 -6.60
CA LYS A 90 6.69 -12.11 -7.05
C LYS A 90 6.94 -10.99 -6.04
N THR A 91 6.73 -11.27 -4.75
CA THR A 91 6.93 -10.30 -3.67
C THR A 91 8.38 -9.81 -3.61
N LEU A 92 9.35 -10.71 -3.79
CA LEU A 92 10.77 -10.36 -3.85
C LEU A 92 11.11 -9.57 -5.12
N GLU A 93 10.57 -9.94 -6.28
CA GLU A 93 10.73 -9.16 -7.52
C GLU A 93 10.19 -7.73 -7.39
N LEU A 94 9.04 -7.57 -6.74
CA LEU A 94 8.43 -6.26 -6.48
C LEU A 94 9.24 -5.46 -5.47
N SER A 95 9.79 -6.10 -4.43
CA SER A 95 10.73 -5.49 -3.48
C SER A 95 11.99 -4.99 -4.18
N LEU A 96 12.56 -5.81 -5.07
CA LEU A 96 13.71 -5.42 -5.89
C LEU A 96 13.37 -4.23 -6.79
N LYS A 97 12.12 -4.05 -7.23
CA LYS A 97 11.66 -2.88 -7.98
C LYS A 97 11.26 -1.69 -7.09
N SER A 98 11.46 -1.79 -5.78
CA SER A 98 11.05 -0.78 -4.78
C SER A 98 9.56 -0.47 -4.83
N ASN A 99 8.74 -1.47 -5.16
CA ASN A 99 7.29 -1.32 -5.14
C ASN A 99 6.85 -1.07 -3.68
N ALA A 100 6.24 0.09 -3.44
CA ALA A 100 5.86 0.50 -2.10
C ALA A 100 4.77 -0.40 -1.49
N ILE A 101 3.94 -1.03 -2.33
CA ILE A 101 2.81 -1.88 -1.90
C ILE A 101 3.30 -3.04 -1.01
N VAL A 102 4.50 -3.59 -1.27
CA VAL A 102 5.06 -4.65 -0.41
C VAL A 102 5.25 -4.14 1.02
N MET A 103 5.85 -2.96 1.16
CA MET A 103 6.07 -2.35 2.47
C MET A 103 4.76 -1.91 3.10
N GLU A 104 3.81 -1.39 2.32
CA GLU A 104 2.49 -0.99 2.82
C GLU A 104 1.74 -2.18 3.42
N TRP A 105 1.75 -3.36 2.80
CA TRP A 105 1.11 -4.54 3.39
C TRP A 105 1.79 -4.94 4.71
N LEU A 106 3.12 -4.88 4.77
CA LEU A 106 3.88 -5.19 5.99
C LEU A 106 3.70 -4.17 7.13
N THR A 107 3.40 -2.91 6.80
CA THR A 107 3.21 -1.83 7.79
C THR A 107 1.76 -1.44 7.99
N SER A 108 0.84 -2.25 7.47
CA SER A 108 -0.58 -2.04 7.71
C SER A 108 -0.86 -1.99 9.22
N PRO A 109 -1.72 -1.07 9.69
CA PRO A 109 -2.13 -1.06 11.09
C PRO A 109 -2.98 -2.29 11.47
N PHE A 110 -3.47 -3.07 10.50
CA PHE A 110 -4.33 -4.21 10.75
C PHE A 110 -3.82 -5.50 10.10
N HIS A 111 -3.34 -6.42 10.93
CA HIS A 111 -2.89 -7.73 10.49
C HIS A 111 -3.97 -8.79 10.76
N TYR A 112 -4.32 -9.54 9.72
CA TYR A 112 -5.18 -10.71 9.80
C TYR A 112 -4.38 -11.93 10.22
N ARG A 113 -3.26 -12.19 9.56
CA ARG A 113 -2.34 -13.29 9.86
C ARG A 113 -0.92 -12.78 9.67
N SER A 114 0.01 -13.17 10.52
CA SER A 114 1.41 -12.80 10.32
C SER A 114 2.32 -13.78 11.03
N ASP A 115 3.23 -14.41 10.28
CA ASP A 115 4.45 -14.97 10.83
C ASP A 115 5.39 -13.80 11.18
N PRO A 116 5.71 -13.57 12.47
CA PRO A 116 6.54 -12.43 12.86
C PRO A 116 7.97 -12.49 12.31
N ALA A 117 8.53 -13.69 12.18
CA ALA A 117 9.88 -13.87 11.63
C ALA A 117 9.88 -13.56 10.14
N PHE A 118 8.85 -13.98 9.42
CA PHE A 118 8.66 -13.62 8.00
C PHE A 118 8.55 -12.11 7.83
N ALA A 119 7.57 -11.49 8.50
CA ALA A 119 7.27 -10.08 8.32
C ALA A 119 8.49 -9.20 8.62
N GLN A 120 9.21 -9.49 9.72
CA GLN A 120 10.43 -8.77 10.05
C GLN A 120 11.54 -8.99 9.02
N SER A 121 11.79 -10.24 8.61
CA SER A 121 12.84 -10.53 7.61
C SER A 121 12.54 -9.87 6.25
N LEU A 122 11.28 -9.88 5.79
CA LEU A 122 10.90 -9.26 4.52
C LEU A 122 11.00 -7.73 4.60
N LYS A 123 10.63 -7.14 5.74
CA LYS A 123 10.81 -5.69 5.99
C LYS A 123 12.29 -5.30 5.91
N ASP A 124 13.16 -6.06 6.57
CA ASP A 124 14.61 -5.80 6.56
C ASP A 124 15.21 -5.98 5.17
N PHE A 125 14.77 -7.01 4.44
CA PHE A 125 15.14 -7.20 3.04
C PHE A 125 14.69 -6.01 2.18
N TRP A 126 13.42 -5.60 2.27
CA TRP A 126 12.88 -4.48 1.50
C TRP A 126 13.66 -3.19 1.76
N LEU A 127 13.91 -2.84 3.02
CA LEU A 127 14.67 -1.64 3.40
C LEU A 127 16.11 -1.66 2.87
N ARG A 128 16.71 -2.83 2.76
CA ARG A 128 18.07 -2.99 2.22
C ARG A 128 18.11 -2.83 0.69
N VAL A 129 17.11 -3.36 -0.01
CA VAL A 129 17.12 -3.40 -1.48
C VAL A 129 16.41 -2.22 -2.13
N ALA A 130 15.52 -1.54 -1.41
CA ALA A 130 14.74 -0.42 -1.91
C ALA A 130 15.65 0.72 -2.38
N ASP A 131 15.31 1.27 -3.53
CA ASP A 131 15.96 2.41 -4.15
C ASP A 131 15.03 3.63 -4.03
N ARG A 132 15.55 4.71 -3.44
CA ARG A 132 14.76 5.92 -3.18
C ARG A 132 14.19 6.51 -4.47
N LYS A 133 14.96 6.52 -5.56
CA LYS A 133 14.50 7.08 -6.84
C LYS A 133 13.35 6.26 -7.42
N ALA A 134 13.47 4.94 -7.41
CA ALA A 134 12.41 4.03 -7.83
C ALA A 134 11.14 4.16 -6.96
N LEU A 135 11.31 4.30 -5.64
CA LEU A 135 10.19 4.51 -4.71
C LEU A 135 9.43 5.82 -4.98
N LEU A 136 10.15 6.92 -5.23
CA LEU A 136 9.52 8.19 -5.59
C LEU A 136 8.75 8.08 -6.92
N TYR A 137 9.33 7.42 -7.94
CA TYR A 137 8.62 7.15 -9.19
C TYR A 137 7.35 6.32 -8.96
N HIS A 138 7.39 5.33 -8.07
CA HIS A 138 6.21 4.52 -7.74
C HIS A 138 5.06 5.41 -7.22
N TYR A 139 5.33 6.29 -6.25
CA TYR A 139 4.30 7.19 -5.71
C TYR A 139 3.83 8.25 -6.71
N ILE A 140 4.73 8.81 -7.53
CA ILE A 140 4.33 9.73 -8.62
C ILE A 140 3.37 9.01 -9.56
N ASN A 141 3.75 7.83 -10.08
CA ASN A 141 2.92 7.09 -11.04
C ASN A 141 1.58 6.66 -10.44
N MET A 142 1.56 6.29 -9.15
CA MET A 142 0.32 5.98 -8.44
C MET A 142 -0.60 7.21 -8.37
N GLY A 143 -0.05 8.36 -7.99
CA GLY A 143 -0.78 9.62 -7.86
C GLY A 143 -1.28 10.18 -9.18
N THR A 144 -0.40 10.30 -10.18
CA THR A 144 -0.73 10.85 -11.50
C THR A 144 -1.76 10.00 -12.23
N ARG A 145 -1.70 8.66 -12.10
CA ARG A 145 -2.75 7.78 -12.62
C ARG A 145 -4.12 8.08 -12.02
N GLN A 146 -4.20 8.33 -10.71
CA GLN A 146 -5.47 8.71 -10.07
C GLN A 146 -5.96 10.06 -10.58
N VAL A 147 -5.04 11.00 -10.78
CA VAL A 147 -5.30 12.33 -11.35
C VAL A 147 -5.85 12.23 -12.78
N ASP A 148 -5.20 11.45 -13.64
CA ASP A 148 -5.60 11.26 -15.04
C ASP A 148 -6.98 10.61 -15.17
N GLN A 149 -7.27 9.63 -14.32
CA GLN A 149 -8.52 8.87 -14.40
C GLN A 149 -9.71 9.60 -13.78
N ASN A 150 -9.50 10.44 -12.76
CA ASN A 150 -10.59 10.91 -11.90
C ASN A 150 -10.60 12.42 -11.63
N TRP A 151 -9.58 13.18 -12.05
CA TRP A 151 -9.35 14.53 -11.54
C TRP A 151 -9.29 15.61 -12.63
N ARG A 152 -8.47 15.46 -13.68
CA ARG A 152 -8.11 16.61 -14.57
C ARG A 152 -9.26 17.21 -15.37
N THR A 153 -10.37 16.50 -15.55
CA THR A 153 -11.46 16.93 -16.45
C THR A 153 -12.80 17.10 -15.76
N ARG A 154 -12.85 17.03 -14.42
CA ARG A 154 -14.13 17.04 -13.67
C ARG A 154 -14.23 18.25 -12.75
N GLU A 155 -15.39 18.93 -12.80
CA GLU A 155 -15.75 20.01 -11.88
C GLU A 155 -16.06 19.50 -10.48
N THR A 156 -16.55 18.26 -10.38
CA THR A 156 -16.83 17.56 -9.14
C THR A 156 -16.03 16.26 -9.06
N ILE A 157 -15.54 15.93 -7.86
CA ILE A 157 -14.71 14.74 -7.63
C ILE A 157 -15.26 13.99 -6.42
N ALA A 158 -15.37 12.66 -6.53
CA ALA A 158 -15.70 11.81 -5.38
C ALA A 158 -14.67 11.99 -4.26
N VAL A 159 -15.12 12.17 -3.02
CA VAL A 159 -14.24 12.39 -1.84
C VAL A 159 -13.16 11.31 -1.72
N LYS A 160 -13.52 10.04 -1.97
CA LYS A 160 -12.57 8.91 -2.00
C LYS A 160 -11.43 9.15 -2.99
N LYS A 161 -11.72 9.66 -4.19
CA LYS A 161 -10.69 9.93 -5.21
C LYS A 161 -9.78 11.08 -4.80
N TYR A 162 -10.30 12.08 -4.08
CA TYR A 162 -9.48 13.13 -3.49
C TYR A 162 -8.40 12.56 -2.57
N LEU A 163 -8.81 11.68 -1.65
CA LEU A 163 -7.90 11.03 -0.70
C LEU A 163 -6.88 10.11 -1.40
N TYR A 164 -7.27 9.44 -2.49
CA TYR A 164 -6.38 8.58 -3.28
C TYR A 164 -5.31 9.35 -4.05
N VAL A 165 -5.58 10.61 -4.42
CA VAL A 165 -4.56 11.52 -4.99
C VAL A 165 -3.71 12.14 -3.89
N LEU A 166 -4.28 12.50 -2.75
CA LEU A 166 -3.54 13.19 -1.70
C LEU A 166 -2.58 12.26 -0.95
N ARG A 167 -2.92 10.98 -0.78
CA ARG A 167 -2.08 10.04 -0.03
C ARG A 167 -0.70 9.83 -0.68
N PRO A 168 -0.57 9.56 -2.01
CA PRO A 168 0.74 9.51 -2.65
C PRO A 168 1.51 10.83 -2.57
N ALA A 169 0.83 11.99 -2.71
CA ALA A 169 1.46 13.30 -2.53
C ALA A 169 2.03 13.49 -1.11
N MET A 170 1.30 13.06 -0.09
CA MET A 170 1.80 13.08 1.29
C MET A 170 2.96 12.10 1.53
N ALA A 171 2.92 10.90 0.92
CA ALA A 171 4.05 9.97 0.99
C ALA A 171 5.31 10.57 0.35
N LEU A 172 5.17 11.26 -0.78
CA LEU A 172 6.27 11.99 -1.43
C LEU A 172 6.83 13.10 -0.52
N ARG A 173 5.95 13.92 0.08
CA ARG A 173 6.37 14.95 1.05
C ARG A 173 7.11 14.33 2.23
N TRP A 174 6.56 13.27 2.82
CA TRP A 174 7.19 12.55 3.94
C TRP A 174 8.61 12.10 3.56
N LEU A 175 8.76 11.45 2.39
CA LEU A 175 10.04 10.94 1.90
C LEU A 175 11.04 12.07 1.57
N ARG A 176 10.54 13.23 1.15
CA ARG A 176 11.36 14.44 0.94
C ARG A 176 11.94 14.94 2.26
N LEU A 177 11.11 15.07 3.30
CA LEU A 177 11.52 15.58 4.62
C LEU A 177 12.48 14.66 5.39
N ARG A 178 12.55 13.38 5.03
CA ARG A 178 13.35 12.36 5.76
C ARG A 178 14.61 11.92 5.02
N GLY A 179 14.87 12.48 3.83
CA GLY A 179 16.10 12.19 3.10
C GLY A 179 16.19 10.71 2.71
N GLU A 180 17.35 10.11 2.95
CA GLU A 180 17.59 8.69 2.61
C GLU A 180 16.92 7.70 3.56
N ASN A 181 16.32 8.17 4.65
CA ASN A 181 15.66 7.29 5.60
C ASN A 181 14.28 6.84 5.06
N LEU A 182 14.23 5.61 4.54
CA LEU A 182 13.00 4.97 4.04
C LEU A 182 12.22 4.23 5.13
N GLN A 183 12.72 4.21 6.37
CA GLN A 183 12.06 3.48 7.46
C GLN A 183 10.77 4.17 7.89
N ASN A 184 9.80 3.36 8.32
CA ASN A 184 8.58 3.83 8.98
C ASN A 184 7.75 4.82 8.14
N LEU A 185 7.76 4.69 6.80
CA LEU A 185 6.78 5.37 5.96
C LEU A 185 5.38 4.87 6.36
N PRO A 186 4.51 5.72 6.92
CA PRO A 186 3.22 5.27 7.42
C PRO A 186 2.28 4.89 6.29
N MET A 187 1.54 3.80 6.48
CA MET A 187 0.42 3.46 5.60
C MET A 187 -0.78 4.38 5.84
N ASN A 188 -0.98 4.78 7.10
CA ASN A 188 -2.09 5.61 7.56
C ASN A 188 -1.91 7.10 7.17
N MET A 189 -2.97 7.72 6.64
CA MET A 189 -2.98 9.10 6.15
C MET A 189 -2.75 10.11 7.27
N GLN A 190 -3.37 9.91 8.44
CA GLN A 190 -3.20 10.81 9.57
C GLN A 190 -1.77 10.76 10.13
N GLU A 191 -1.16 9.58 10.18
CA GLU A 191 0.24 9.43 10.56
C GLU A 191 1.19 10.08 9.53
N LEU A 192 0.89 9.98 8.23
CA LEU A 192 1.60 10.74 7.19
C LEU A 192 1.49 12.25 7.42
N MET A 193 0.29 12.76 7.69
CA MET A 193 0.04 14.17 7.98
C MET A 193 0.76 14.67 9.23
N ASP A 194 0.79 13.85 10.28
CA ASP A 194 1.46 14.17 11.54
C ASP A 194 3.00 14.17 11.36
N GLY A 195 3.51 13.37 10.43
CA GLY A 195 4.93 13.33 10.06
C GLY A 195 5.41 14.45 9.12
N CYS A 196 4.48 15.22 8.55
CA CYS A 196 4.74 16.28 7.57
C CYS A 196 4.47 17.68 8.13
N ASP A 197 5.28 18.64 7.67
CA ASP A 197 5.11 20.08 7.89
C ASP A 197 4.03 20.66 6.94
N LEU A 198 2.78 20.25 7.15
CA LEU A 198 1.64 20.71 6.35
C LEU A 198 1.16 22.10 6.80
N PRO A 199 0.86 23.02 5.85
CA PRO A 199 0.11 24.24 6.15
C PRO A 199 -1.23 23.93 6.81
N ASP A 200 -1.66 24.78 7.75
CA ASP A 200 -2.88 24.56 8.54
C ASP A 200 -4.14 24.43 7.69
N ASN A 201 -4.23 25.20 6.60
CA ASN A 201 -5.36 25.13 5.66
C ASN A 201 -5.40 23.75 4.96
N ILE A 202 -4.27 23.22 4.50
CA ILE A 202 -4.20 21.89 3.88
C ILE A 202 -4.58 20.80 4.88
N ARG A 203 -4.07 20.89 6.11
CA ARG A 203 -4.41 19.96 7.19
C ARG A 203 -5.91 19.98 7.48
N ALA A 204 -6.52 21.15 7.61
CA ALA A 204 -7.94 21.31 7.87
C ALA A 204 -8.81 20.72 6.75
N GLU A 205 -8.47 21.01 5.50
CA GLU A 205 -9.19 20.51 4.33
C GLU A 205 -9.14 18.97 4.21
N VAL A 206 -7.97 18.37 4.46
CA VAL A 206 -7.84 16.90 4.45
C VAL A 206 -8.65 16.27 5.59
N HIS A 207 -8.62 16.85 6.79
CA HIS A 207 -9.46 16.38 7.89
C HIS A 207 -10.96 16.50 7.57
N ALA A 208 -11.38 17.57 6.90
CA ALA A 208 -12.76 17.74 6.45
C ALA A 208 -13.15 16.66 5.43
N LEU A 209 -12.28 16.32 4.48
CA LEU A 209 -12.52 15.23 3.52
C LEU A 209 -12.62 13.86 4.21
N ILE A 210 -11.73 13.57 5.17
CA ILE A 210 -11.77 12.32 5.94
C ILE A 210 -13.07 12.24 6.75
N ALA A 211 -13.46 13.31 7.44
CA ALA A 211 -14.70 13.36 8.21
C ALA A 211 -15.94 13.22 7.31
N ARG A 212 -15.93 13.83 6.12
CA ARG A 212 -17.01 13.65 5.14
C ARG A 212 -17.07 12.20 4.66
N LYS A 213 -15.94 11.57 4.34
CA LYS A 213 -15.92 10.16 3.93
C LYS A 213 -16.45 9.25 5.04
N ALA A 214 -16.07 9.47 6.30
CA ALA A 214 -16.50 8.64 7.41
C ALA A 214 -18.03 8.66 7.66
N ASN A 215 -18.69 9.80 7.39
CA ASN A 215 -20.10 10.01 7.69
C ASN A 215 -21.06 9.78 6.51
N LEU A 216 -20.56 9.50 5.31
CA LEU A 216 -21.34 9.55 4.06
C LEU A 216 -21.02 8.36 3.15
N ASN A 217 -22.01 7.94 2.34
CA ASN A 217 -21.82 6.89 1.33
C ASN A 217 -20.71 7.27 0.33
N GLU A 218 -19.93 6.30 -0.14
CA GLU A 218 -18.72 6.52 -0.97
C GLU A 218 -18.92 7.33 -2.27
N ARG A 219 -20.17 7.55 -2.69
CA ARG A 219 -20.54 8.20 -3.96
C ARG A 219 -20.66 9.73 -3.91
N GLN A 220 -20.50 10.35 -2.74
CA GLN A 220 -20.61 11.81 -2.67
C GLN A 220 -19.42 12.51 -3.32
N GLU A 221 -19.75 13.45 -4.21
CA GLU A 221 -18.80 14.32 -4.86
C GLU A 221 -18.64 15.63 -4.09
N THR A 222 -17.49 16.27 -4.29
CA THR A 222 -17.21 17.63 -3.83
C THR A 222 -16.81 18.47 -5.02
N GLY A 223 -17.15 19.75 -5.00
CA GLY A 223 -16.52 20.71 -5.90
C GLY A 223 -15.00 20.75 -5.68
N ARG A 224 -14.28 21.31 -6.65
CA ARG A 224 -12.83 21.49 -6.59
C ARG A 224 -12.40 22.22 -5.32
N ILE A 225 -11.37 21.69 -4.67
CA ILE A 225 -10.72 22.33 -3.53
C ILE A 225 -9.35 22.83 -4.00
N THR A 226 -9.30 24.05 -4.52
CA THR A 226 -8.12 24.63 -5.18
C THR A 226 -6.84 24.53 -4.34
N ALA A 227 -6.93 24.67 -3.03
CA ALA A 227 -5.78 24.53 -2.14
C ALA A 227 -5.18 23.11 -2.16
N LEU A 228 -6.03 22.08 -2.17
CA LEU A 228 -5.59 20.68 -2.25
C LEU A 228 -5.08 20.32 -3.64
N ASP A 229 -5.67 20.91 -4.68
CA ASP A 229 -5.20 20.78 -6.05
C ASP A 229 -3.79 21.32 -6.21
N ALA A 230 -3.56 22.57 -5.79
CA ALA A 230 -2.25 23.19 -5.82
C ALA A 230 -1.22 22.42 -4.97
N PHE A 231 -1.63 21.90 -3.80
CA PHE A 231 -0.76 21.08 -2.96
C PHE A 231 -0.33 19.78 -3.65
N ALA A 232 -1.28 19.04 -4.24
CA ALA A 232 -0.96 17.78 -4.93
C ALA A 232 -0.02 18.02 -6.12
N ASP A 233 -0.33 19.01 -6.96
CA ASP A 233 0.50 19.36 -8.12
C ASP A 233 1.91 19.80 -7.70
N HIS A 234 2.03 20.56 -6.61
CA HIS A 234 3.32 20.95 -6.06
C HIS A 234 4.14 19.73 -5.61
N GLU A 235 3.59 18.83 -4.80
CA GLU A 235 4.36 17.67 -4.31
C GLU A 235 4.77 16.71 -5.43
N TYR A 236 3.91 16.51 -6.44
CA TYR A 236 4.28 15.72 -7.62
C TYR A 236 5.40 16.36 -8.43
N THR A 237 5.36 17.68 -8.58
CA THR A 237 6.40 18.45 -9.30
C THR A 237 7.72 18.42 -8.54
N GLU A 238 7.70 18.70 -7.24
CA GLU A 238 8.89 18.64 -6.37
C GLU A 238 9.53 17.25 -6.37
N ALA A 239 8.72 16.20 -6.31
CA ALA A 239 9.21 14.83 -6.40
C ALA A 239 9.88 14.55 -7.75
N GLY A 240 9.32 15.05 -8.86
CA GLY A 240 9.92 14.96 -10.19
C GLY A 240 11.28 15.65 -10.26
N THR A 241 11.40 16.86 -9.71
CA THR A 241 12.66 17.60 -9.60
C THR A 241 13.69 16.85 -8.75
N LEU A 242 13.27 16.31 -7.60
CA LEU A 242 14.15 15.53 -6.72
C LEU A 242 14.69 14.29 -7.45
N ILE A 243 13.82 13.53 -8.13
CA ILE A 243 14.21 12.35 -8.90
C ILE A 243 15.28 12.66 -9.94
N ALA A 244 15.20 13.82 -10.61
CA ALA A 244 16.18 14.23 -11.62
C ALA A 244 17.59 14.41 -11.02
N SER A 245 17.68 14.81 -9.75
CA SER A 245 18.95 14.95 -9.02
C SER A 245 19.50 13.65 -8.44
N LEU A 246 18.66 12.61 -8.28
CA LEU A 246 19.08 11.36 -7.64
C LEU A 246 19.91 10.47 -8.59
N PRO A 247 20.97 9.83 -8.07
CA PRO A 247 21.80 8.93 -8.86
C PRO A 247 21.01 7.71 -9.35
N ALA A 248 21.51 7.07 -10.41
CA ALA A 248 21.00 5.77 -10.84
C ALA A 248 21.33 4.69 -9.80
N ARG A 249 20.46 3.68 -9.72
CA ARG A 249 20.68 2.51 -8.86
C ARG A 249 21.93 1.76 -9.30
N LYS A 250 22.80 1.42 -8.34
CA LYS A 250 24.08 0.73 -8.61
C LYS A 250 24.17 -0.71 -8.09
N LYS A 251 23.24 -1.15 -7.23
CA LYS A 251 23.35 -2.44 -6.52
C LYS A 251 22.46 -3.51 -7.16
N ASN A 252 23.03 -4.73 -7.29
CA ASN A 252 22.31 -5.95 -7.65
C ASN A 252 22.15 -6.82 -6.40
N PHE A 253 20.91 -7.22 -6.10
CA PHE A 253 20.54 -8.00 -4.92
C PHE A 253 19.95 -9.37 -5.27
N ALA A 254 20.20 -9.88 -6.49
CA ALA A 254 19.65 -11.16 -6.95
C ALA A 254 20.00 -12.32 -6.02
N ALA A 255 21.27 -12.44 -5.60
CA ALA A 255 21.70 -13.51 -4.71
C ALA A 255 21.03 -13.44 -3.32
N GLU A 256 20.83 -12.25 -2.77
CA GLU A 256 20.12 -12.06 -1.50
C GLU A 256 18.64 -12.43 -1.63
N ALA A 257 18.00 -12.09 -2.76
CA ALA A 257 16.63 -12.48 -3.05
C ALA A 257 16.50 -14.01 -3.18
N ASP A 258 17.45 -14.67 -3.86
CA ASP A 258 17.49 -16.13 -3.98
C ASP A 258 17.67 -16.81 -2.62
N GLU A 259 18.54 -16.28 -1.77
CA GLU A 259 18.73 -16.79 -0.40
C GLU A 259 17.45 -16.62 0.43
N PHE A 260 16.80 -15.46 0.33
CA PHE A 260 15.52 -15.21 1.00
C PHE A 260 14.47 -16.22 0.56
N LEU A 261 14.31 -16.41 -0.75
CA LEU A 261 13.36 -17.37 -1.30
C LEU A 261 13.66 -18.79 -0.77
N ARG A 262 14.94 -19.20 -0.78
CA ARG A 262 15.35 -20.52 -0.32
C ARG A 262 14.95 -20.76 1.13
N ARG A 263 15.19 -19.79 2.02
CA ARG A 263 14.89 -19.88 3.45
C ARG A 263 13.41 -20.14 3.77
N TRP A 264 12.51 -19.64 2.93
CA TRP A 264 11.06 -19.70 3.17
C TRP A 264 10.35 -20.80 2.38
N VAL A 265 11.02 -21.37 1.37
CA VAL A 265 10.51 -22.42 0.49
C VAL A 265 11.09 -23.81 0.81
N PHE A 266 12.38 -23.89 1.18
CA PHE A 266 13.14 -25.14 1.35
C PHE A 266 13.53 -25.35 2.80
#